data_AF-A0A6V8QM01-F1
#
_entry.id   AF-A0A6V8QM01-F1
#
_cell.length_a   1.000
_cell.length_b   1.000
_cell.length_c   1.000
_cell.angle_alpha   90.00
_cell.angle_beta   90.00
_cell.angle_gamma   90.00
#
_symmetry.space_group_name_H-M   'P 1'
#
loop_
_entity.id
_entity.type
_entity.pdbx_description
1 polymer ?
#
loop_
_entity_poly.entity_id
_entity_poly.type
_entity_poly.pdbx_seq_one_letter_code
_entity_poly.pdbx_strand_id
1 'polypeptide(L)'
;MRFVNRILSPEEQERKDPRLRCLEGRPIVKPFQNNELYPFEKIKDGASISEEMARQDPDVWTAAAFVAGRFAAKEAAIKAHSHRRLTFHDVVIERRGRKEERLGSGPPVARIKGESEADADVSAMISISHDGDYATAVCMAYDPSVEVEEGDEDDIVRRWNTGEIC
;
A
#
# COMPACT_ATOMS: atom_id res chain seq x y z
N MET A 1 -17.66 9.13 -1.47
CA MET A 1 -16.21 9.29 -1.74
C MET A 1 -15.74 8.25 -2.75
N ARG A 2 -15.59 8.57 -4.06
CA ARG A 2 -15.22 7.54 -5.07
C ARG A 2 -13.82 6.94 -4.87
N PHE A 3 -12.84 7.76 -4.47
CA PHE A 3 -11.46 7.31 -4.30
C PHE A 3 -11.29 6.38 -3.09
N VAL A 4 -11.78 6.79 -1.91
CA VAL A 4 -11.72 5.97 -0.68
C VAL A 4 -12.35 4.59 -0.90
N ASN A 5 -13.51 4.55 -1.55
CA ASN A 5 -14.22 3.31 -1.85
C ASN A 5 -13.48 2.41 -2.85
N ARG A 6 -12.62 2.99 -3.69
CA ARG A 6 -11.76 2.24 -4.63
C ARG A 6 -10.54 1.65 -3.93
N ILE A 7 -9.97 2.36 -2.95
CA ILE A 7 -8.74 1.94 -2.28
C ILE A 7 -9.04 0.95 -1.16
N LEU A 8 -10.06 1.19 -0.34
CA LEU A 8 -10.35 0.34 0.82
C LEU A 8 -11.20 -0.88 0.40
N SER A 9 -10.80 -2.07 0.81
CA SER A 9 -11.61 -3.28 0.65
C SER A 9 -12.92 -3.16 1.45
N PRO A 10 -14.00 -3.86 1.06
CA PRO A 10 -15.23 -3.89 1.85
C PRO A 10 -14.96 -4.23 3.32
N GLU A 11 -14.06 -5.18 3.57
CA GLU A 11 -13.60 -5.56 4.91
C GLU A 11 -12.92 -4.40 5.67
N GLU A 12 -12.07 -3.61 5.02
CA GLU A 12 -11.45 -2.44 5.64
C GLU A 12 -12.47 -1.32 5.93
N GLN A 13 -13.51 -1.20 5.11
CA GLN A 13 -14.60 -0.24 5.29
C GLN A 13 -15.52 -0.64 6.45
N GLU A 14 -15.86 -1.93 6.58
CA GLU A 14 -16.68 -2.48 7.67
C GLU A 14 -16.04 -2.26 9.05
N ARG A 15 -14.71 -2.20 9.10
CA ARG A 15 -13.96 -1.90 10.34
C ARG A 15 -14.21 -0.47 10.85
N LYS A 16 -14.74 0.43 10.01
CA LYS A 16 -15.10 1.83 10.35
C LYS A 16 -13.99 2.56 11.11
N ASP A 17 -12.81 2.65 10.49
CA ASP A 17 -11.64 3.32 11.10
C ASP A 17 -12.02 4.74 11.56
N PRO A 18 -11.81 5.10 12.84
CA PRO A 18 -12.24 6.38 13.38
C PRO A 18 -11.74 7.59 12.58
N ARG A 19 -10.57 7.48 11.95
CA ARG A 19 -9.97 8.56 11.14
C ARG A 19 -10.76 8.86 9.88
N LEU A 20 -11.58 7.93 9.38
CA LEU A 20 -12.36 8.14 8.16
C LEU A 20 -13.70 8.84 8.44
N ARG A 21 -14.13 8.95 9.70
CA ARG A 21 -15.43 9.54 10.05
C ARG A 21 -15.54 11.01 9.65
N CYS A 22 -14.45 11.77 9.69
CA CYS A 22 -14.44 13.17 9.28
C CYS A 22 -14.72 13.35 7.77
N LEU A 23 -14.60 12.28 6.99
CA LEU A 23 -14.88 12.24 5.55
C LEU A 23 -16.33 11.82 5.26
N GLU A 24 -17.05 11.28 6.23
CA GLU A 24 -18.46 10.89 6.10
C GLU A 24 -19.34 12.15 6.10
N GLY A 25 -20.15 12.34 5.05
CA GLY A 25 -21.08 13.47 4.96
C GLY A 25 -20.50 14.80 4.46
N ARG A 26 -19.19 14.90 4.22
CA ARG A 26 -18.63 16.07 3.53
C ARG A 26 -19.03 16.05 2.04
N PRO A 27 -19.48 17.18 1.47
CA PRO A 27 -19.71 17.25 0.03
C PRO A 27 -18.40 16.90 -0.68
N ILE A 28 -18.51 16.11 -1.75
CA ILE A 28 -17.39 15.96 -2.68
C ILE A 28 -17.13 17.36 -3.19
N VAL A 29 -16.09 18.01 -2.66
CA VAL A 29 -15.63 19.29 -3.18
C VAL A 29 -15.39 19.01 -4.65
N LYS A 30 -16.14 19.70 -5.53
CA LYS A 30 -15.90 19.60 -6.96
C LYS A 30 -14.40 19.80 -7.15
N PRO A 31 -13.73 19.00 -8.00
CA PRO A 31 -12.32 19.23 -8.29
C PRO A 31 -12.21 20.72 -8.58
N PHE A 32 -11.31 21.39 -7.83
CA PHE A 32 -11.02 22.81 -7.93
C PHE A 32 -11.34 23.26 -9.35
N GLN A 33 -12.46 23.96 -9.52
CA GLN A 33 -12.80 24.49 -10.82
C GLN A 33 -11.68 25.48 -11.10
N ASN A 34 -10.76 25.06 -11.97
CA ASN A 34 -9.75 25.90 -12.56
C ASN A 34 -10.41 27.26 -12.83
N ASN A 35 -9.83 28.32 -12.28
CA ASN A 35 -10.17 29.73 -12.48
C ASN A 35 -10.77 30.46 -11.27
N GLU A 36 -10.03 30.53 -10.17
CA GLU A 36 -9.71 31.80 -9.49
C GLU A 36 -8.28 31.68 -8.98
N LEU A 37 -7.46 32.71 -9.20
CA LEU A 37 -6.01 32.72 -9.06
C LEU A 37 -5.54 32.09 -7.75
N TYR A 38 -4.70 31.05 -7.82
CA TYR A 38 -3.64 30.93 -6.83
C TYR A 38 -2.62 32.01 -7.19
N PRO A 39 -2.31 32.99 -6.33
CA PRO A 39 -1.05 33.67 -6.45
C PRO A 39 0.00 32.57 -6.41
N PHE A 40 0.74 32.44 -7.52
CA PHE A 40 2.09 31.88 -7.52
C PHE A 40 2.99 32.82 -6.70
N GLU A 41 2.59 33.13 -5.47
CA GLU A 41 3.36 33.89 -4.51
C GLU A 41 3.77 32.90 -3.45
N LYS A 42 5.07 32.60 -3.47
CA LYS A 42 5.83 32.14 -2.31
C LYS A 42 5.17 32.65 -1.03
N ILE A 43 4.57 31.74 -0.25
CA ILE A 43 4.34 32.00 1.17
C ILE A 43 5.69 32.42 1.71
N LYS A 44 5.76 33.66 2.22
CA LYS A 44 7.00 34.33 2.60
C LYS A 44 7.80 33.64 3.71
N ASP A 45 7.28 32.55 4.28
CA ASP A 45 7.83 31.91 5.48
C ASP A 45 8.05 30.40 5.32
N GLY A 46 8.45 29.90 4.16
CA GLY A 46 8.98 28.52 4.01
C GLY A 46 8.06 27.35 4.41
N ALA A 47 6.86 27.60 4.92
CA ALA A 47 5.90 26.60 5.33
C ALA A 47 5.23 25.99 4.09
N SER A 48 5.20 24.66 4.02
CA SER A 48 4.55 23.95 2.92
C SER A 48 3.03 24.13 2.99
N ILE A 49 2.37 24.03 1.84
CA ILE A 49 0.90 24.07 1.73
C ILE A 49 0.27 22.96 2.61
N SER A 50 0.95 21.80 2.72
CA SER A 50 0.57 20.71 3.62
C SER A 50 0.53 21.12 5.09
N GLU A 51 1.54 21.83 5.58
CA GLU A 51 1.58 22.26 6.98
C GLU A 51 0.41 23.18 7.31
N GLU A 52 0.07 24.08 6.39
CA GLU A 52 -1.05 24.99 6.57
C GLU A 52 -2.39 24.24 6.53
N MET A 53 -2.55 23.29 5.60
CA MET A 53 -3.74 22.42 5.57
C MET A 53 -3.88 21.57 6.83
N ALA A 54 -2.77 21.04 7.35
CA ALA A 54 -2.75 20.25 8.58
C ALA A 54 -3.12 21.08 9.82
N ARG A 55 -2.76 22.38 9.85
CA ARG A 55 -3.19 23.31 10.91
C ARG A 55 -4.68 23.65 10.80
N GLN A 56 -5.18 23.85 9.58
CA GLN A 56 -6.56 24.26 9.34
C GLN A 56 -7.57 23.14 9.57
N ASP A 57 -7.26 21.92 9.11
CA ASP A 57 -8.15 20.75 9.24
C ASP A 57 -7.34 19.48 9.58
N PRO A 58 -6.91 19.32 10.85
CA PRO A 58 -6.06 18.21 11.27
C PRO A 58 -6.75 16.84 11.12
N ASP A 59 -8.08 16.80 11.23
CA ASP A 59 -8.85 15.57 11.08
C ASP A 59 -8.85 15.10 9.63
N VAL A 60 -9.08 16.01 8.67
CA VAL A 60 -8.99 15.68 7.24
C VAL A 60 -7.57 15.33 6.86
N TRP A 61 -6.57 16.05 7.37
CA TRP A 61 -5.17 15.73 7.14
C TRP A 61 -4.83 14.31 7.63
N THR A 62 -5.24 13.96 8.84
CA THR A 62 -5.03 12.62 9.41
C THR A 62 -5.73 11.54 8.59
N ALA A 63 -6.94 11.81 8.11
CA ALA A 63 -7.68 10.89 7.24
C ALA A 63 -7.01 10.72 5.87
N ALA A 64 -6.56 11.82 5.27
CA ALA A 64 -5.86 11.83 4.00
C ALA A 64 -4.53 11.08 4.09
N ALA A 65 -3.72 11.36 5.12
CA ALA A 65 -2.46 10.65 5.39
C ALA A 65 -2.70 9.14 5.60
N PHE A 66 -3.77 8.77 6.29
CA PHE A 66 -4.15 7.37 6.47
C PHE A 66 -4.52 6.68 5.14
N VAL A 67 -5.35 7.31 4.31
CA VAL A 67 -5.74 6.78 3.00
C VAL A 67 -4.53 6.71 2.06
N ALA A 68 -3.67 7.74 2.06
CA ALA A 68 -2.45 7.78 1.27
C ALA A 68 -1.48 6.65 1.65
N GLY A 69 -1.30 6.40 2.95
CA GLY A 69 -0.49 5.29 3.44
C GLY A 69 -1.02 3.92 3.00
N ARG A 70 -2.34 3.70 3.06
CA ARG A 70 -2.95 2.45 2.55
C ARG A 70 -2.84 2.33 1.04
N PHE A 71 -3.02 3.43 0.31
CA PHE A 71 -2.83 3.45 -1.13
C PHE A 71 -1.40 3.03 -1.50
N ALA A 72 -0.39 3.67 -0.91
CA ALA A 72 1.02 3.33 -1.13
C ALA A 72 1.31 1.86 -0.78
N ALA A 73 0.81 1.37 0.35
CA ALA A 73 1.00 -0.01 0.78
C ALA A 73 0.37 -1.04 -0.18
N LYS A 74 -0.86 -0.79 -0.63
CA LYS A 74 -1.53 -1.69 -1.58
C LYS A 74 -0.85 -1.67 -2.95
N GLU A 75 -0.43 -0.50 -3.41
CA GLU A 75 0.37 -0.35 -4.63
C GLU A 75 1.68 -1.14 -4.54
N ALA A 76 2.41 -1.04 -3.42
CA ALA A 76 3.63 -1.78 -3.19
C ALA A 76 3.38 -3.31 -3.20
N ALA A 77 2.28 -3.75 -2.57
CA ALA A 77 1.89 -5.16 -2.57
C ALA A 77 1.53 -5.67 -3.96
N ILE A 78 0.73 -4.93 -4.74
CA ILE A 78 0.37 -5.29 -6.11
C ILE A 78 1.62 -5.41 -6.98
N LYS A 79 2.56 -4.47 -6.85
CA LYS A 79 3.83 -4.49 -7.58
C LYS A 79 4.72 -5.68 -7.21
N ALA A 80 4.75 -6.06 -5.93
CA ALA A 80 5.53 -7.20 -5.47
C ALA A 80 4.93 -8.57 -5.86
N HIS A 81 3.71 -8.59 -6.40
CA HIS A 81 3.05 -9.79 -6.90
C HIS A 81 2.68 -9.61 -8.38
N SER A 82 3.65 -9.18 -9.20
CA SER A 82 3.42 -8.89 -10.63
C SER A 82 2.93 -10.10 -11.44
N HIS A 83 3.19 -11.32 -10.96
CA HIS A 83 2.66 -12.56 -11.53
C HIS A 83 1.15 -12.72 -11.35
N ARG A 84 0.50 -11.93 -10.48
CA ARG A 84 -0.94 -11.97 -10.20
C ARG A 84 -1.63 -10.71 -10.70
N ARG A 85 -2.88 -10.85 -11.14
CA ARG A 85 -3.73 -9.72 -11.56
C ARG A 85 -4.56 -9.18 -10.40
N LEU A 86 -3.88 -8.64 -9.39
CA LEU A 86 -4.52 -8.13 -8.18
C LEU A 86 -5.16 -6.75 -8.37
N THR A 87 -6.26 -6.52 -7.67
CA THR A 87 -6.90 -5.22 -7.47
C THR A 87 -6.69 -4.73 -6.03
N PHE A 88 -7.04 -3.47 -5.75
CA PHE A 88 -6.97 -2.95 -4.37
C PHE A 88 -7.87 -3.72 -3.38
N HIS A 89 -8.93 -4.38 -3.85
CA HIS A 89 -9.82 -5.15 -2.96
C HIS A 89 -9.30 -6.54 -2.63
N ASP A 90 -8.26 -7.00 -3.33
CA ASP A 90 -7.57 -8.27 -3.11
C ASP A 90 -6.43 -8.15 -2.10
N VAL A 91 -6.04 -6.92 -1.76
CA VAL A 91 -5.02 -6.62 -0.75
C VAL A 91 -5.69 -5.95 0.45
N VAL A 92 -5.47 -6.51 1.64
CA VAL A 92 -5.95 -5.97 2.92
C VAL A 92 -4.76 -5.62 3.79
N ILE A 93 -4.66 -4.37 4.27
CA ILE A 93 -3.59 -3.97 5.19
C ILE A 93 -4.05 -4.16 6.63
N GLU A 94 -3.42 -5.10 7.32
CA GLU A 94 -3.74 -5.46 8.70
C GLU A 94 -2.57 -5.13 9.62
N ARG A 95 -2.81 -5.08 10.93
CA ARG A 95 -1.75 -4.95 11.93
C ARG A 95 -1.76 -6.20 12.78
N ARG A 96 -0.64 -6.93 12.82
CA ARG A 96 -0.50 -8.12 13.66
C ARG A 96 -0.38 -7.69 15.11
N GLY A 97 -1.45 -7.86 15.89
CA GLY A 97 -1.43 -7.54 17.32
C GLY A 97 -2.82 -7.36 17.92
N ARG A 98 -3.51 -8.48 18.22
CA ARG A 98 -4.65 -8.49 19.15
C ARG A 98 -4.73 -9.76 20.01
N LYS A 99 -3.64 -10.54 20.13
CA LYS A 99 -3.63 -11.77 20.96
C LYS A 99 -2.61 -11.75 22.10
N GLU A 100 -1.63 -10.84 22.10
CA GLU A 100 -0.66 -10.69 23.19
C GLU A 100 -0.41 -9.21 23.49
N GLU A 101 -0.28 -8.90 24.78
CA GLU A 101 -0.09 -7.59 25.44
C GLU A 101 1.22 -6.89 25.05
N ARG A 102 1.57 -6.82 23.76
CA ARG A 102 2.66 -5.93 23.32
C ARG A 102 2.07 -4.52 23.21
N LEU A 103 2.62 -3.62 24.00
CA LEU A 103 2.37 -2.17 23.93
C LEU A 103 2.85 -1.66 22.55
N GLY A 104 1.99 -1.82 21.55
CA GLY A 104 2.28 -1.45 20.18
C GLY A 104 1.21 -1.98 19.23
N SER A 105 0.75 -1.14 18.32
CA SER A 105 0.05 -1.60 17.12
C SER A 105 1.11 -2.34 16.31
N GLY A 106 1.19 -3.68 16.42
CA GLY A 106 2.27 -4.45 15.79
C GLY A 106 2.37 -4.21 14.28
N PRO A 107 3.48 -4.65 13.65
CA PRO A 107 3.85 -4.22 12.30
C PRO A 107 2.72 -4.49 11.31
N PRO A 108 2.50 -3.57 10.35
CA PRO A 108 1.52 -3.79 9.31
C PRO A 108 1.94 -4.96 8.42
N VAL A 109 0.96 -5.73 7.97
CA VAL A 109 1.12 -6.87 7.07
C VAL A 109 0.08 -6.71 5.96
N ALA A 110 0.46 -6.96 4.72
CA ALA A 110 -0.49 -7.11 3.64
C ALA A 110 -0.95 -8.56 3.62
N ARG A 111 -2.27 -8.78 3.71
CA ARG A 111 -2.90 -10.06 3.40
C ARG A 111 -3.42 -9.98 1.96
N ILE A 112 -2.98 -10.91 1.14
CA ILE A 112 -3.29 -10.98 -0.28
C ILE A 112 -4.22 -12.17 -0.46
N LYS A 113 -5.41 -11.93 -0.99
CA LYS A 113 -6.42 -12.98 -1.18
C LYS A 113 -5.94 -14.06 -2.14
N GLY A 114 -6.37 -15.30 -1.93
CA GLY A 114 -6.26 -16.39 -2.90
C GLY A 114 -6.88 -16.04 -4.26
N GLU A 115 -6.49 -16.73 -5.34
CA GLU A 115 -7.12 -16.53 -6.67
C GLU A 115 -8.52 -17.13 -6.73
N SER A 116 -8.69 -18.27 -6.05
CA SER A 116 -9.97 -18.91 -5.79
C SER A 116 -10.24 -18.99 -4.29
N GLU A 117 -11.48 -19.30 -3.91
CA GLU A 117 -11.82 -19.57 -2.50
C GLU A 117 -11.12 -20.81 -1.92
N ALA A 118 -10.56 -21.67 -2.78
CA ALA A 118 -9.79 -22.84 -2.36
C ALA A 118 -8.32 -22.49 -2.04
N ASP A 119 -7.81 -21.36 -2.56
CA ASP A 119 -6.44 -20.94 -2.35
C ASP A 119 -6.31 -20.17 -1.03
N ALA A 120 -5.28 -20.49 -0.26
CA ALA A 120 -5.01 -19.79 0.99
C ALA A 120 -4.51 -18.35 0.72
N ASP A 121 -4.94 -17.42 1.57
CA ASP A 121 -4.39 -16.08 1.59
C ASP A 121 -2.89 -16.09 1.92
N VAL A 122 -2.13 -15.26 1.21
CA VAL A 122 -0.69 -15.08 1.43
C VAL A 122 -0.45 -13.81 2.22
N SER A 123 0.57 -13.80 3.08
CA SER A 123 0.99 -12.61 3.83
C SER A 123 2.31 -12.06 3.30
N ALA A 124 2.38 -10.75 3.08
CA ALA A 124 3.60 -10.03 2.75
C ALA A 124 3.94 -8.99 3.83
N MET A 125 5.24 -8.81 4.09
CA MET A 125 5.69 -7.80 5.05
C MET A 125 5.61 -6.41 4.42
N ILE A 126 5.08 -5.45 5.19
CA ILE A 126 4.88 -4.08 4.74
C ILE A 126 5.54 -3.11 5.73
N SER A 127 6.19 -2.09 5.19
CA SER A 127 6.55 -0.88 5.93
C SER A 127 5.88 0.32 5.27
N ILE A 128 5.34 1.25 6.05
CA ILE A 128 4.66 2.46 5.58
C ILE A 128 5.29 3.65 6.29
N SER A 129 5.64 4.68 5.53
CA SER A 129 6.13 5.95 6.07
C SER A 129 5.38 7.12 5.44
N HIS A 130 5.28 8.21 6.18
CA HIS A 130 4.76 9.49 5.71
C HIS A 130 5.78 10.59 6.03
N ASP A 131 5.97 11.52 5.10
CA ASP A 131 6.76 12.72 5.33
C ASP A 131 6.15 13.89 4.53
N GLY A 132 5.68 14.91 5.25
CA GLY A 132 4.94 16.03 4.69
C GLY A 132 3.83 15.59 3.73
N ASP A 133 3.98 15.94 2.46
CA ASP A 133 3.06 15.68 1.35
C ASP A 133 3.14 14.25 0.76
N TYR A 134 4.07 13.42 1.22
CA TYR A 134 4.35 12.12 0.62
C TYR A 134 4.05 10.96 1.56
N ALA A 135 3.51 9.88 0.97
CA ALA A 135 3.41 8.58 1.61
C ALA A 135 4.18 7.56 0.77
N THR A 136 5.00 6.74 1.42
CA THR A 136 5.74 5.65 0.77
C THR A 136 5.49 4.34 1.50
N ALA A 137 5.58 3.24 0.77
CA ALA A 137 5.52 1.92 1.35
C ALA A 137 6.48 0.96 0.65
N VAL A 138 7.03 0.04 1.42
CA VAL A 138 7.90 -1.04 0.94
C VAL A 138 7.18 -2.35 1.23
N CYS A 139 7.13 -3.22 0.23
CA CYS A 139 6.58 -4.56 0.32
C CYS A 139 7.65 -5.60 0.03
N MET A 140 7.73 -6.61 0.89
CA MET A 140 8.56 -7.79 0.66
C MET A 140 7.67 -9.02 0.58
N ALA A 141 7.68 -9.67 -0.58
CA ALA A 141 6.89 -10.83 -0.91
C ALA A 141 7.73 -11.84 -1.70
N TYR A 142 7.28 -13.09 -1.72
CA TYR A 142 7.84 -14.12 -2.58
C TYR A 142 7.20 -14.02 -3.97
N ASP A 143 8.02 -13.98 -5.01
CA ASP A 143 7.55 -14.01 -6.40
C ASP A 143 7.99 -15.33 -7.06
N PRO A 144 7.09 -16.32 -7.23
CA PRO A 144 7.41 -17.60 -7.86
C PRO A 144 7.73 -17.46 -9.35
N SER A 145 7.37 -16.35 -10.00
CA SER A 145 7.69 -16.13 -11.42
C SER A 145 9.15 -15.74 -11.67
N VAL A 146 9.88 -15.42 -10.60
CA VAL A 146 11.31 -15.09 -10.62
C VAL A 146 12.16 -16.32 -10.32
N GLU A 147 11.56 -17.52 -10.24
CA GLU A 147 12.34 -18.76 -10.34
C GLU A 147 13.19 -18.67 -11.61
N VAL A 148 14.50 -18.58 -11.41
CA VAL A 148 15.51 -18.50 -12.46
C VAL A 148 15.20 -19.65 -13.40
N GLU A 149 15.11 -19.38 -14.71
CA GLU A 149 15.20 -20.47 -15.69
C GLU A 149 16.31 -21.40 -15.19
N GLU A 150 16.03 -22.69 -15.00
CA GLU A 150 17.08 -23.70 -14.80
C GLU A 150 17.94 -23.69 -16.08
N GLY A 151 18.76 -22.65 -16.21
CA GLY A 151 19.67 -22.39 -17.28
C GLY A 151 20.97 -23.06 -16.90
N ASP A 152 21.19 -24.23 -17.50
CA ASP A 152 22.50 -24.76 -17.86
C ASP A 152 23.50 -25.10 -16.73
N GLU A 153 23.15 -25.05 -15.44
CA GLU A 153 24.06 -25.58 -14.39
C GLU A 153 24.16 -27.11 -14.42
N ASP A 154 23.20 -27.78 -15.06
CA ASP A 154 23.14 -29.23 -15.12
C ASP A 154 23.87 -29.82 -16.33
N ASP A 155 24.19 -29.07 -17.38
CA ASP A 155 24.80 -29.69 -18.57
C ASP A 155 26.30 -29.99 -18.32
N ILE A 156 27.02 -29.11 -17.64
CA ILE A 156 28.41 -29.39 -17.26
C ILE A 156 28.45 -30.50 -16.21
N VAL A 157 27.70 -30.39 -15.11
CA VAL A 157 27.73 -31.42 -14.05
C VAL A 157 27.23 -32.78 -14.55
N ARG A 158 26.21 -32.83 -15.42
CA ARG A 158 25.80 -34.08 -16.09
C ARG A 158 26.87 -34.59 -17.04
N ARG A 159 27.49 -33.74 -17.87
CA ARG A 159 28.53 -34.19 -18.81
C ARG A 159 29.82 -34.65 -18.13
N TRP A 160 30.18 -34.09 -16.98
CA TRP A 160 31.26 -34.60 -16.12
C TRP A 160 30.91 -35.97 -15.52
N ASN A 161 29.68 -36.16 -15.04
CA ASN A 161 29.21 -37.45 -14.53
C ASN A 161 28.99 -38.52 -15.62
N THR A 162 28.73 -38.09 -16.87
CA THR A 162 28.51 -38.98 -18.02
C THR A 162 29.79 -39.23 -18.83
N GLY A 163 30.90 -38.55 -18.48
CA GLY A 163 32.21 -38.74 -19.11
C GLY A 163 32.35 -38.11 -20.50
N GLU A 164 31.46 -37.18 -20.87
CA GLU A 164 31.47 -36.51 -22.18
C GLU A 164 32.44 -35.30 -22.26
N ILE A 165 33.05 -34.93 -21.13
CA ILE A 165 34.09 -33.91 -21.07
C ILE A 165 35.30 -34.56 -20.39
N CYS A 166 36.39 -34.71 -21.15
CA CYS A 166 37.71 -35.16 -20.68
C CYS A 166 38.63 -33.96 -20.43
#